data_AF-A0A6N9RAQ1-F1
#
_entry.id   AF-A0A6N9RAQ1-F1
#
_cell.length_a   1.000
_cell.length_b   1.000
_cell.length_c   1.000
_cell.angle_alpha   90.00
_cell.angle_beta   90.00
_cell.angle_gamma   90.00
#
_symmetry.space_group_name_H-M   'P 1'
#
loop_
_entity.id
_entity.type
_entity.pdbx_description
1 polymer ?
#
loop_
_entity_poly.entity_id
_entity_poly.type
_entity_poly.pdbx_seq_one_letter_code
_entity_poly.pdbx_strand_id
1 'polypeptide(L)'
;MKYTLKYMAVVAGFAAAGAAAAADITLFENDNYNGRRLRSTTSVSNLDNSGFNDRASSVVIHNGQWQICSDAYFRGRCVTLGPGDYPSLRSMDLNDSVSSVRDLWDHAGRNPPVVGGGGGANLILYDGYDLGGNSYPVGGFIANLDGSGFNDRAQSMIVYDGTWELCEDSDFRGSCLVYGPGRYANLGGLGGRVSSLRPARGAGGGLPGGGLP
;
A
#
# COMPACT_ATOMS: atom_id res chain seq x y z
N MET A 1 17.87 -13.53 -68.49
CA MET A 1 17.97 -14.50 -67.37
C MET A 1 18.87 -13.85 -66.30
N LYS A 2 18.55 -13.63 -65.03
CA LYS A 2 17.40 -13.85 -64.14
C LYS A 2 17.59 -12.80 -63.01
N TYR A 3 16.53 -12.07 -62.64
CA TYR A 3 16.54 -11.15 -61.49
C TYR A 3 16.28 -11.95 -60.21
N THR A 4 17.07 -11.74 -59.16
CA THR A 4 16.71 -12.18 -57.80
C THR A 4 17.14 -11.13 -56.79
N LEU A 5 16.23 -10.19 -56.49
CA LEU A 5 16.27 -9.35 -55.30
C LEU A 5 15.87 -10.22 -54.10
N LYS A 6 16.77 -10.40 -53.12
CA LYS A 6 16.47 -11.05 -51.85
C LYS A 6 15.83 -10.01 -50.93
N TYR A 7 14.58 -10.24 -50.55
CA TYR A 7 13.84 -9.43 -49.57
C TYR A 7 14.55 -9.50 -48.21
N MET A 8 15.11 -8.38 -47.76
CA MET A 8 15.51 -8.19 -46.37
C MET A 8 14.31 -7.63 -45.61
N ALA A 9 13.54 -8.51 -44.97
CA ALA A 9 12.50 -8.10 -44.04
C ALA A 9 13.17 -7.57 -42.77
N VAL A 10 13.13 -6.24 -42.56
CA VAL A 10 13.46 -5.64 -41.27
C VAL A 10 12.22 -5.78 -40.39
N VAL A 11 12.21 -6.77 -39.51
CA VAL A 11 11.20 -6.87 -38.46
C VAL A 11 11.59 -5.87 -37.38
N ALA A 12 11.02 -4.67 -37.44
CA ALA A 12 11.06 -3.74 -36.31
C ALA A 12 10.16 -4.30 -35.20
N GLY A 13 10.77 -4.98 -34.24
CA GLY A 13 10.10 -5.37 -33.00
C GLY A 13 9.75 -4.12 -32.21
N PHE A 14 8.49 -3.71 -32.25
CA PHE A 14 7.99 -2.73 -31.28
C PHE A 14 7.95 -3.43 -29.92
N ALA A 15 8.96 -3.17 -29.10
CA ALA A 15 8.83 -3.40 -27.67
C ALA A 15 7.68 -2.53 -27.18
N ALA A 16 6.54 -3.14 -26.86
CA ALA A 16 5.50 -2.47 -26.11
C ALA A 16 6.13 -2.11 -24.75
N ALA A 17 6.48 -0.84 -24.58
CA ALA A 17 6.75 -0.30 -23.26
C ALA A 17 5.47 -0.52 -22.45
N GLY A 18 5.48 -1.50 -21.55
CA GLY A 18 4.38 -1.70 -20.62
C GLY A 18 4.17 -0.38 -19.90
N ALA A 19 2.99 0.22 -20.07
CA ALA A 19 2.63 1.41 -19.32
C ALA A 19 2.68 1.02 -17.84
N ALA A 20 3.66 1.55 -17.10
CA ALA A 20 3.65 1.45 -15.66
C ALA A 20 2.32 2.01 -15.18
N ALA A 21 1.53 1.22 -14.44
CA ALA A 21 0.29 1.71 -13.85
C ALA A 21 0.64 2.92 -12.99
N ALA A 22 0.13 4.09 -13.37
CA ALA A 22 0.39 5.32 -12.63
C ALA A 22 -0.21 5.19 -11.22
N ALA A 23 0.49 5.71 -10.22
CA ALA A 23 -0.06 5.83 -8.87
C ALA A 23 -1.37 6.62 -8.91
N ASP A 24 -2.31 6.23 -8.06
CA ASP A 24 -3.69 6.72 -8.10
C ASP A 24 -4.30 6.68 -6.71
N ILE A 25 -4.65 7.87 -6.19
CA ILE A 25 -5.31 8.09 -4.91
C ILE A 25 -6.62 8.85 -5.13
N THR A 26 -7.66 8.46 -4.40
CA THR A 26 -8.93 9.19 -4.29
C THR A 26 -9.26 9.46 -2.83
N LEU A 27 -9.30 10.74 -2.47
CA LEU A 27 -9.75 11.22 -1.16
C LEU A 27 -11.26 11.50 -1.18
N PHE A 28 -11.95 11.20 -0.08
CA PHE A 28 -13.38 11.39 0.08
C PHE A 28 -13.68 12.21 1.33
N GLU A 29 -14.66 13.11 1.22
CA GLU A 29 -15.01 14.08 2.26
C GLU A 29 -15.60 13.43 3.51
N ASN A 30 -16.31 12.32 3.35
CA ASN A 30 -16.94 11.60 4.46
C ASN A 30 -16.40 10.16 4.55
N ASP A 31 -16.66 9.49 5.67
CA ASP A 31 -16.38 8.06 5.82
C ASP A 31 -17.10 7.21 4.78
N ASN A 32 -16.62 5.97 4.61
CA ASN A 32 -17.18 4.97 3.71
C ASN A 32 -17.32 5.49 2.27
N TYR A 33 -16.35 6.30 1.83
CA TYR A 33 -16.21 6.78 0.45
C TYR A 33 -17.35 7.69 -0.03
N ASN A 34 -17.94 8.47 0.89
CA ASN A 34 -19.07 9.35 0.62
C ASN A 34 -18.66 10.84 0.47
N GLY A 35 -19.59 11.65 -0.03
CA GLY A 35 -19.41 13.09 -0.18
C GLY A 35 -18.61 13.49 -1.42
N ARG A 36 -18.01 14.68 -1.38
CA ARG A 36 -17.14 15.13 -2.47
C ARG A 36 -15.86 14.29 -2.51
N ARG A 37 -15.30 14.12 -3.70
CA ARG A 37 -14.05 13.39 -3.92
C ARG A 37 -13.02 14.22 -4.65
N LEU A 38 -11.75 13.99 -4.32
CA LEU A 38 -10.59 14.48 -5.04
C LEU A 38 -9.72 13.31 -5.46
N ARG A 39 -9.56 13.10 -6.76
CA ARG A 39 -8.64 12.11 -7.33
C ARG A 39 -7.35 12.79 -7.77
N SER A 40 -6.21 12.17 -7.49
CA SER A 40 -4.90 12.60 -7.97
C SER A 40 -4.06 11.40 -8.42
N THR A 41 -3.24 11.62 -9.44
CA THR A 41 -2.19 10.68 -9.87
C THR A 41 -0.79 11.21 -9.64
N THR A 42 -0.67 12.39 -9.00
CA THR A 42 0.60 13.04 -8.64
C THR A 42 0.54 13.60 -7.23
N SER A 43 1.71 13.88 -6.65
CA SER A 43 1.83 14.54 -5.35
C SER A 43 1.16 15.92 -5.34
N VAL A 44 0.35 16.18 -4.32
CA VAL A 44 -0.30 17.46 -4.03
C VAL A 44 0.29 18.01 -2.73
N SER A 45 1.14 19.03 -2.85
CA SER A 45 1.83 19.63 -1.70
C SER A 45 0.93 20.50 -0.83
N ASN A 46 -0.20 20.98 -1.33
CA ASN A 46 -1.18 21.73 -0.53
C ASN A 46 -2.58 21.53 -1.11
N LEU A 47 -3.47 20.91 -0.35
CA LEU A 47 -4.83 20.58 -0.77
C LEU A 47 -5.77 21.80 -0.82
N ASP A 48 -5.39 22.93 -0.22
CA ASP A 48 -6.14 24.18 -0.31
C ASP A 48 -6.27 24.66 -1.76
N ASN A 49 -5.24 24.42 -2.58
CA ASN A 49 -5.25 24.72 -4.01
C ASN A 49 -6.31 23.93 -4.81
N SER A 50 -6.80 22.82 -4.24
CA SER A 50 -7.85 21.98 -4.80
C SER A 50 -9.20 22.14 -4.07
N GLY A 51 -9.26 23.04 -3.07
CA GLY A 51 -10.42 23.25 -2.20
C GLY A 51 -10.74 22.05 -1.30
N PHE A 52 -9.80 21.12 -1.09
CA PHE A 52 -9.99 19.86 -0.36
C PHE A 52 -9.20 19.79 0.96
N ASN A 53 -8.61 20.90 1.41
CA ASN A 53 -7.87 20.96 2.67
C ASN A 53 -8.77 20.57 3.85
N ASP A 54 -8.25 19.77 4.78
CA ASP A 54 -8.90 19.41 6.05
C ASP A 54 -10.32 18.82 5.87
N ARG A 55 -10.50 18.05 4.79
CA ARG A 55 -11.80 17.45 4.46
C ARG A 55 -11.77 15.95 4.31
N ALA A 56 -10.60 15.34 4.10
CA ALA A 56 -10.58 13.91 3.85
C ALA A 56 -10.96 13.14 5.13
N SER A 57 -11.98 12.29 5.02
CA SER A 57 -12.39 11.35 6.07
C SER A 57 -12.19 9.89 5.66
N SER A 58 -12.14 9.58 4.36
CA SER A 58 -11.79 8.25 3.84
C SER A 58 -10.97 8.34 2.55
N VAL A 59 -10.26 7.26 2.20
CA VAL A 59 -9.35 7.23 1.04
C VAL A 59 -9.35 5.87 0.36
N VAL A 60 -9.22 5.88 -0.95
CA VAL A 60 -8.95 4.69 -1.76
C VAL A 60 -7.63 4.91 -2.49
N ILE A 61 -6.73 3.95 -2.40
CA ILE A 61 -5.49 3.92 -3.18
C ILE A 61 -5.61 2.76 -4.16
N HIS A 62 -5.74 3.10 -5.44
CA HIS A 62 -5.86 2.10 -6.49
C HIS A 62 -4.49 1.52 -6.84
N ASN A 63 -3.47 2.39 -6.94
CA ASN A 63 -2.09 2.06 -7.24
C ASN A 63 -1.18 3.08 -6.55
N GLY A 64 0.10 2.78 -6.39
CA GLY A 64 0.99 3.70 -5.67
C GLY A 64 1.13 3.34 -4.19
N GLN A 65 2.18 3.86 -3.58
CA GLN A 65 2.23 4.05 -2.14
C GLN A 65 2.15 5.54 -1.91
N TRP A 66 1.22 5.99 -1.10
CA TRP A 66 1.00 7.40 -0.85
C TRP A 66 1.30 7.72 0.60
N GLN A 67 2.04 8.80 0.83
CA GLN A 67 2.09 9.41 2.14
C GLN A 67 1.04 10.52 2.22
N ILE A 68 0.23 10.46 3.26
CA ILE A 68 -0.84 11.39 3.56
C ILE A 68 -0.48 12.12 4.83
N CYS A 69 -0.50 13.45 4.83
CA CYS A 69 0.01 14.28 5.92
C CYS A 69 -1.01 15.31 6.40
N SER A 70 -1.01 15.58 7.71
CA SER A 70 -1.91 16.54 8.35
C SER A 70 -1.63 17.98 7.97
N ASP A 71 -0.39 18.31 7.60
CA ASP A 71 -0.03 19.67 7.25
C ASP A 71 0.35 19.76 5.77
N ALA A 72 0.24 20.95 5.21
CA ALA A 72 0.76 21.23 3.88
C ALA A 72 2.27 20.98 3.80
N TYR A 73 2.74 20.73 2.59
CA TYR A 73 4.14 20.48 2.23
C TYR A 73 4.74 19.21 2.88
N PHE A 74 3.91 18.19 3.07
CA PHE A 74 4.28 16.86 3.59
C PHE A 74 4.85 16.93 5.02
N ARG A 75 4.18 17.69 5.88
CA ARG A 75 4.59 17.95 7.28
C ARG A 75 3.51 17.50 8.26
N GLY A 76 3.83 17.63 9.55
CA GLY A 76 2.95 17.24 10.64
C GLY A 76 2.93 15.74 10.81
N ARG A 77 1.74 15.19 11.10
CA ARG A 77 1.54 13.75 11.19
C ARG A 77 1.38 13.18 9.80
N CYS A 78 2.21 12.20 9.44
CA CYS A 78 2.16 11.54 8.15
C CYS A 78 1.97 10.03 8.30
N VAL A 79 1.14 9.44 7.44
CA VAL A 79 0.93 8.00 7.35
C VAL A 79 1.15 7.55 5.91
N THR A 80 1.86 6.45 5.74
CA THR A 80 2.07 5.83 4.43
C THR A 80 1.04 4.74 4.22
N LEU A 81 0.25 4.88 3.17
CA LEU A 81 -0.77 3.93 2.75
C LEU A 81 -0.39 3.32 1.39
N GLY A 82 -0.66 2.04 1.21
CA GLY A 82 -0.48 1.34 -0.06
C GLY A 82 -1.83 1.06 -0.70
N PRO A 83 -1.87 0.27 -1.79
CA PRO A 83 -3.11 -0.09 -2.45
C PRO A 83 -4.11 -0.71 -1.47
N GLY A 84 -5.35 -0.23 -1.51
CA GLY A 84 -6.40 -0.64 -0.58
C GLY A 84 -7.46 0.43 -0.37
N ASP A 85 -8.52 0.01 0.31
CA ASP A 85 -9.66 0.86 0.65
C ASP A 85 -9.64 1.15 2.16
N TYR A 86 -9.62 2.44 2.52
CA TYR A 86 -9.54 2.90 3.91
C TYR A 86 -10.83 3.67 4.24
N PRO A 87 -11.84 2.99 4.81
CA PRO A 87 -13.18 3.55 4.98
C PRO A 87 -13.25 4.66 6.03
N SER A 88 -12.23 4.80 6.88
CA SER A 88 -12.10 5.92 7.81
C SER A 88 -10.63 6.23 8.09
N LEU A 89 -10.31 7.52 8.22
CA LEU A 89 -9.00 8.03 8.60
C LEU A 89 -8.85 8.29 10.11
N ARG A 90 -9.90 8.04 10.90
CA ARG A 90 -9.90 8.32 12.36
C ARG A 90 -8.85 7.53 13.12
N SER A 91 -8.69 6.24 12.83
CA SER A 91 -7.67 5.40 13.49
C SER A 91 -6.25 5.88 13.22
N MET A 92 -6.05 6.69 12.17
CA MET A 92 -4.76 7.28 11.81
C MET A 92 -4.56 8.69 12.36
N ASP A 93 -5.55 9.23 13.11
CA ASP A 93 -5.63 10.63 13.53
C ASP A 93 -5.56 11.63 12.35
N LEU A 94 -6.10 11.25 11.19
CA LEU A 94 -6.06 12.04 9.94
C LEU A 94 -7.44 12.50 9.45
N ASN A 95 -8.51 12.20 10.19
CA ASN A 95 -9.88 12.58 9.82
C ASN A 95 -10.04 14.10 9.83
N ASP A 96 -10.48 14.67 8.70
CA ASP A 96 -10.69 16.10 8.51
C ASP A 96 -9.44 16.95 8.80
N SER A 97 -8.25 16.36 8.62
CA SER A 97 -6.98 17.07 8.85
C SER A 97 -5.97 16.88 7.73
N VAL A 98 -6.27 16.10 6.70
CA VAL A 98 -5.33 15.91 5.58
C VAL A 98 -5.14 17.21 4.80
N SER A 99 -3.89 17.67 4.70
CA SER A 99 -3.51 18.90 3.97
C SER A 99 -2.50 18.66 2.84
N SER A 100 -1.84 17.51 2.77
CA SER A 100 -0.99 17.13 1.62
C SER A 100 -0.89 15.64 1.39
N VAL A 101 -0.67 15.25 0.13
CA VAL A 101 -0.45 13.85 -0.27
C VAL A 101 0.72 13.76 -1.23
N ARG A 102 1.64 12.81 -1.02
CA ARG A 102 2.71 12.53 -1.97
C ARG A 102 2.75 11.09 -2.37
N ASP A 103 2.95 10.87 -3.65
CA ASP A 103 3.33 9.56 -4.15
C ASP A 103 4.76 9.25 -3.67
N LEU A 104 4.91 8.07 -3.08
CA LEU A 104 6.19 7.47 -2.68
C LEU A 104 6.60 6.38 -3.66
N TRP A 105 5.73 5.99 -4.59
CA TRP A 105 6.06 5.07 -5.65
C TRP A 105 7.02 5.77 -6.60
N ASP A 106 8.31 5.47 -6.45
CA ASP A 106 9.34 5.96 -7.36
C ASP A 106 9.01 5.45 -8.78
N HIS A 107 8.52 6.33 -9.65
CA HIS A 107 8.28 6.06 -11.07
C HIS A 107 9.57 5.67 -11.84
N ALA A 108 10.73 5.69 -11.18
CA ALA A 108 12.00 5.16 -11.70
C ALA A 108 12.13 3.62 -11.67
N GLY A 109 11.05 2.87 -11.39
CA GLY A 109 11.11 1.40 -11.38
C GLY A 109 11.95 0.83 -10.23
N ARG A 110 12.08 1.59 -9.13
CA ARG A 110 12.92 1.25 -7.97
C ARG A 110 12.17 0.65 -6.79
N ASN A 111 10.89 0.29 -6.93
CA ASN A 111 10.43 -0.84 -6.15
C ASN A 111 10.95 -2.08 -6.88
N PRO A 112 11.98 -2.77 -6.35
CA PRO A 112 12.30 -4.07 -6.89
C PRO A 112 11.00 -4.89 -6.84
N PRO A 113 10.76 -5.82 -7.79
CA PRO A 113 9.84 -6.90 -7.52
C PRO A 113 10.24 -7.37 -6.13
N VAL A 114 9.27 -7.44 -5.23
CA VAL A 114 9.50 -8.22 -4.05
C VAL A 114 9.75 -9.64 -4.57
N VAL A 115 11.01 -9.98 -4.75
CA VAL A 115 11.43 -11.33 -5.01
C VAL A 115 11.22 -11.99 -3.67
N GLY A 116 10.17 -12.81 -3.59
CA GLY A 116 9.69 -13.41 -2.35
C GLY A 116 10.85 -13.84 -1.47
N GLY A 117 10.82 -13.40 -0.19
CA GLY A 117 11.82 -13.77 0.78
C GLY A 117 11.96 -15.29 0.77
N GLY A 118 13.17 -15.78 0.48
CA GLY A 118 13.50 -17.20 0.28
C GLY A 118 13.36 -18.09 1.52
N GLY A 119 12.37 -17.83 2.38
CA GLY A 119 12.07 -18.56 3.61
C GLY A 119 10.58 -18.69 3.92
N GLY A 120 9.67 -18.40 2.97
CA GLY A 120 8.23 -18.56 3.17
C GLY A 120 7.56 -17.43 3.96
N ALA A 121 8.25 -16.31 4.18
CA ALA A 121 7.69 -15.10 4.77
C ALA A 121 7.04 -14.23 3.70
N ASN A 122 5.77 -13.90 3.90
CA ASN A 122 4.96 -13.05 3.01
C ASN A 122 4.89 -11.60 3.51
N LEU A 123 5.36 -11.35 4.73
CA LEU A 123 5.40 -10.06 5.39
C LEU A 123 6.56 -10.05 6.40
N ILE A 124 7.17 -8.89 6.66
CA ILE A 124 8.12 -8.68 7.77
C ILE A 124 7.68 -7.48 8.59
N LEU A 125 7.53 -7.66 9.90
CA LEU A 125 7.32 -6.57 10.87
C LEU A 125 8.68 -6.08 11.39
N TYR A 126 8.79 -4.78 11.65
CA TYR A 126 9.98 -4.14 12.23
C TYR A 126 9.56 -3.33 13.46
N ASP A 127 10.35 -3.40 14.55
CA ASP A 127 10.06 -2.65 15.78
C ASP A 127 10.53 -1.20 15.77
N GLY A 128 11.29 -0.79 14.74
CA GLY A 128 11.66 0.60 14.46
C GLY A 128 10.88 1.19 13.28
N TYR A 129 10.87 2.52 13.19
CA TYR A 129 10.45 3.23 11.98
C TYR A 129 11.44 3.00 10.82
N ASP A 130 11.06 3.37 9.60
CA ASP A 130 11.90 3.32 8.40
C ASP A 130 12.51 1.94 8.11
N LEU A 131 11.81 0.86 8.51
CA LEU A 131 12.24 -0.54 8.34
C LEU A 131 13.52 -0.87 9.10
N GLY A 132 13.76 -0.17 10.21
CA GLY A 132 14.89 -0.38 11.12
C GLY A 132 14.55 -1.23 12.33
N GLY A 133 15.56 -1.51 13.15
CA GLY A 133 15.41 -2.27 14.40
C GLY A 133 15.38 -3.78 14.21
N ASN A 134 14.80 -4.47 15.19
CA ASN A 134 14.59 -5.91 15.12
C ASN A 134 13.47 -6.21 14.11
N SER A 135 13.52 -7.40 13.52
CA SER A 135 12.52 -7.84 12.56
C SER A 135 11.88 -9.16 12.96
N TYR A 136 10.62 -9.34 12.56
CA TYR A 136 9.86 -10.55 12.76
C TYR A 136 9.25 -10.99 11.41
N PRO A 137 9.77 -12.04 10.77
CA PRO A 137 9.22 -12.57 9.53
C PRO A 137 7.91 -13.31 9.79
N VAL A 138 6.92 -13.07 8.94
CA VAL A 138 5.56 -13.60 9.03
C VAL A 138 5.25 -14.40 7.78
N GLY A 139 5.03 -15.70 7.93
CA GLY A 139 4.68 -16.61 6.82
C GLY A 139 3.19 -16.93 6.69
N GLY A 140 2.36 -16.53 7.66
CA GLY A 140 0.95 -16.89 7.72
C GLY A 140 0.19 -16.03 8.72
N PHE A 141 -1.05 -16.42 9.03
CA PHE A 141 -1.82 -15.72 10.05
C PHE A 141 -1.24 -15.96 11.44
N ILE A 142 -1.32 -14.93 12.29
CA ILE A 142 -0.94 -14.96 13.70
C ILE A 142 -2.11 -14.37 14.48
N ALA A 143 -2.83 -15.23 15.19
CA ALA A 143 -4.01 -14.83 15.97
C ALA A 143 -3.63 -14.05 17.24
N ASN A 144 -2.44 -14.27 17.78
CA ASN A 144 -1.92 -13.50 18.91
C ASN A 144 -0.40 -13.45 18.81
N LEU A 145 0.18 -12.26 18.87
CA LEU A 145 1.63 -12.04 18.88
C LEU A 145 2.23 -12.26 20.28
N ASP A 146 1.42 -12.50 21.30
CA ASP A 146 1.90 -12.92 22.62
C ASP A 146 2.83 -14.14 22.53
N GLY A 147 4.00 -14.04 23.13
CA GLY A 147 5.04 -15.08 23.07
C GLY A 147 5.96 -15.02 21.85
N SER A 148 5.67 -14.18 20.85
CA SER A 148 6.59 -13.93 19.72
C SER A 148 7.74 -12.98 20.07
N GLY A 149 7.60 -12.21 21.16
CA GLY A 149 8.48 -11.09 21.49
C GLY A 149 8.23 -9.81 20.68
N PHE A 150 7.15 -9.79 19.87
CA PHE A 150 6.80 -8.71 18.94
C PHE A 150 5.41 -8.10 19.16
N ASN A 151 4.65 -8.55 20.16
CA ASN A 151 3.34 -7.99 20.51
C ASN A 151 3.45 -6.49 20.81
N ASP A 152 2.63 -5.67 20.15
CA ASP A 152 2.61 -4.20 20.31
C ASP A 152 3.95 -3.50 19.99
N ARG A 153 4.82 -4.13 19.20
CA ARG A 153 6.13 -3.56 18.87
C ARG A 153 6.25 -3.09 17.44
N ALA A 154 5.47 -3.62 16.52
CA ALA A 154 5.60 -3.28 15.10
C ALA A 154 5.37 -1.79 14.84
N GLN A 155 6.36 -1.11 14.28
CA GLN A 155 6.32 0.31 13.89
C GLN A 155 6.33 0.51 12.37
N SER A 156 6.97 -0.41 11.65
CA SER A 156 7.08 -0.39 10.19
C SER A 156 7.05 -1.82 9.64
N MET A 157 6.80 -1.99 8.34
CA MET A 157 6.71 -3.32 7.75
C MET A 157 7.01 -3.36 6.26
N ILE A 158 7.32 -4.54 5.75
CA ILE A 158 7.29 -4.84 4.32
C ILE A 158 6.25 -5.92 4.08
N VAL A 159 5.31 -5.65 3.18
CA VAL A 159 4.38 -6.66 2.66
C VAL A 159 4.92 -7.14 1.34
N TYR A 160 5.22 -8.43 1.27
CA TYR A 160 5.85 -9.02 0.12
C TYR A 160 4.85 -9.49 -0.93
N ASP A 161 3.79 -10.15 -0.49
CA ASP A 161 2.73 -10.66 -1.34
C ASP A 161 1.38 -10.65 -0.63
N GLY A 162 0.31 -10.53 -1.42
CA GLY A 162 -1.06 -10.46 -0.96
C GLY A 162 -1.42 -9.17 -0.21
N THR A 163 -2.65 -9.14 0.29
CA THR A 163 -3.15 -8.10 1.21
C THR A 163 -3.20 -8.66 2.62
N TRP A 164 -2.82 -7.84 3.60
CA TRP A 164 -2.71 -8.23 5.01
C TRP A 164 -3.54 -7.32 5.88
N GLU A 165 -4.35 -7.91 6.75
CA GLU A 165 -5.09 -7.22 7.78
C GLU A 165 -4.30 -7.33 9.10
N LEU A 166 -3.94 -6.18 9.67
CA LEU A 166 -3.29 -6.05 10.97
C LEU A 166 -4.28 -5.43 11.94
N CYS A 167 -4.34 -5.94 13.16
CA CYS A 167 -5.34 -5.56 14.17
C CYS A 167 -4.68 -5.21 15.51
N GLU A 168 -5.27 -4.26 16.22
CA GLU A 168 -4.79 -3.80 17.54
C GLU A 168 -4.91 -4.87 18.63
N ASP A 169 -5.96 -5.69 18.57
CA ASP A 169 -6.19 -6.74 19.56
C ASP A 169 -5.85 -8.12 19.00
N SER A 170 -5.73 -9.09 19.91
CA SER A 170 -5.66 -10.51 19.55
C SER A 170 -6.95 -11.00 18.89
N ASP A 171 -6.86 -12.17 18.23
CA ASP A 171 -7.93 -12.83 17.50
C ASP A 171 -8.55 -11.98 16.37
N PHE A 172 -7.78 -11.06 15.79
CA PHE A 172 -8.20 -10.16 14.70
C PHE A 172 -9.35 -9.23 15.10
N ARG A 173 -9.23 -8.61 16.27
CA ARG A 173 -10.23 -7.70 16.85
C ARG A 173 -9.68 -6.28 17.02
N GLY A 174 -10.55 -5.38 17.47
CA GLY A 174 -10.21 -3.98 17.66
C GLY A 174 -10.21 -3.20 16.35
N SER A 175 -9.40 -2.14 16.29
CA SER A 175 -9.15 -1.42 15.06
C SER A 175 -8.24 -2.25 14.15
N CYS A 176 -8.65 -2.46 12.89
CA CYS A 176 -7.87 -3.20 11.91
C CYS A 176 -7.63 -2.35 10.66
N LEU A 177 -6.44 -2.48 10.07
CA LEU A 177 -6.11 -1.85 8.79
C LEU A 177 -5.59 -2.91 7.82
N VAL A 178 -5.95 -2.75 6.55
CA VAL A 178 -5.51 -3.61 5.46
C VAL A 178 -4.40 -2.92 4.68
N TYR A 179 -3.35 -3.68 4.39
CA TYR A 179 -2.17 -3.22 3.68
C TYR A 179 -1.88 -4.15 2.50
N GLY A 180 -1.75 -3.59 1.30
CA GLY A 180 -1.28 -4.33 0.12
C GLY A 180 0.25 -4.48 0.07
N PRO A 181 0.78 -5.10 -1.00
CA PRO A 181 2.23 -5.21 -1.22
C PRO A 181 2.90 -3.84 -1.19
N GLY A 182 4.05 -3.75 -0.51
CA GLY A 182 4.78 -2.48 -0.40
C GLY A 182 5.67 -2.37 0.83
N ARG A 183 6.38 -1.25 0.91
CA ARG A 183 7.28 -0.90 2.02
C ARG A 183 6.64 0.22 2.84
N TYR A 184 6.32 -0.07 4.09
CA TYR A 184 5.61 0.83 4.99
C TYR A 184 6.56 1.27 6.09
N ALA A 185 7.23 2.41 5.88
CA ALA A 185 8.17 2.98 6.84
C ALA A 185 7.53 3.40 8.18
N ASN A 186 6.21 3.56 8.23
CA ASN A 186 5.43 3.90 9.42
C ASN A 186 4.02 3.32 9.29
N LEU A 187 3.56 2.58 10.31
CA LEU A 187 2.21 1.99 10.37
C LEU A 187 1.11 2.96 10.80
N GLY A 188 1.47 4.19 11.15
CA GLY A 188 0.55 5.23 11.58
C GLY A 188 -0.14 4.86 12.88
N GLY A 189 -1.48 4.89 12.87
CA GLY A 189 -2.32 4.57 14.02
C GLY A 189 -2.04 3.21 14.67
N LEU A 190 -1.66 2.21 13.87
CA LEU A 190 -1.33 0.86 14.36
C LEU A 190 0.11 0.71 14.87
N GLY A 191 0.96 1.73 14.70
CA GLY A 191 2.35 1.69 15.15
C GLY A 191 2.44 1.45 16.66
N GLY A 192 3.11 0.36 17.04
CA GLY A 192 3.26 -0.05 18.44
C GLY A 192 1.99 -0.60 19.09
N ARG A 193 1.04 -1.09 18.29
CA ARG A 193 -0.24 -1.62 18.78
C ARG A 193 -0.66 -2.94 18.14
N VAL A 194 0.09 -3.44 17.16
CA VAL A 194 -0.32 -4.65 16.43
C VAL A 194 -0.20 -5.86 17.34
N SER A 195 -1.32 -6.55 17.59
CA SER A 195 -1.39 -7.79 18.38
C SER A 195 -1.82 -9.02 17.57
N SER A 196 -2.42 -8.85 16.39
CA SER A 196 -2.72 -9.96 15.48
C SER A 196 -2.70 -9.55 14.01
N LEU A 197 -2.49 -10.52 13.12
CA LEU A 197 -2.46 -10.27 11.67
C LEU A 197 -2.77 -11.49 10.82
N ARG A 198 -3.42 -11.29 9.69
CA ARG A 198 -3.78 -12.36 8.74
C ARG A 198 -3.82 -11.87 7.30
N PRO A 199 -3.75 -12.78 6.32
CA PRO A 199 -4.15 -12.45 4.96
C PRO A 199 -5.58 -11.90 4.93
N ALA A 200 -5.79 -10.75 4.29
CA ALA A 200 -7.12 -10.17 4.15
C ALA A 200 -7.96 -11.04 3.22
N ARG A 201 -9.22 -11.29 3.59
CA ARG A 201 -10.14 -12.04 2.74
C ARG A 201 -10.64 -11.15 1.59
N GLY A 202 -9.92 -11.21 0.47
CA GLY A 202 -10.43 -10.89 -0.86
C GLY A 202 -10.59 -9.41 -1.22
N ALA A 203 -9.51 -8.82 -1.75
CA ALA A 203 -9.61 -7.85 -2.84
C ALA A 203 -9.00 -8.49 -4.10
N GLY A 204 -9.79 -9.30 -4.81
CA GLY A 204 -9.53 -9.69 -6.21
C GLY A 204 -8.52 -10.81 -6.47
N GLY A 205 -9.00 -12.05 -6.54
CA GLY A 205 -8.25 -13.19 -7.08
C GLY A 205 -9.12 -14.43 -7.12
N GLY A 206 -10.09 -14.46 -8.03
CA GLY A 206 -10.80 -15.70 -8.35
C GLY A 206 -9.78 -16.77 -8.71
N LEU A 207 -9.82 -17.89 -7.99
CA LEU A 207 -9.11 -19.10 -8.38
C LEU A 207 -9.48 -19.42 -9.83
N PRO A 208 -8.54 -19.59 -10.77
CA PRO A 208 -8.85 -20.33 -11.98
C PRO A 208 -9.23 -21.74 -11.52
N GLY A 209 -10.52 -22.06 -11.63
CA GLY A 209 -11.05 -23.38 -11.36
C GLY A 209 -10.21 -24.41 -12.11
N GLY A 210 -9.71 -25.40 -11.37
CA GLY A 210 -8.99 -26.52 -11.94
C GLY A 210 -9.83 -27.20 -13.00
N GLY A 211 -9.42 -27.06 -14.25
CA GLY A 211 -9.71 -28.02 -15.30
C GLY A 211 -8.51 -28.94 -15.41
N LEU A 212 -8.59 -30.11 -14.77
CA LEU A 212 -7.79 -31.25 -15.18
C LEU A 212 -8.57 -32.00 -16.27
N PRO A 213 -7.93 -32.39 -17.40
CA PRO A 213 -8.53 -33.33 -18.35
C PRO A 213 -8.68 -34.73 -17.76
#